data_AF-A0A6N8BQT0-F1
#
_entry.id   AF-A0A6N8BQT0-F1
#
_cell.length_a   1.000
_cell.length_b   1.000
_cell.length_c   1.000
_cell.angle_alpha   90.00
_cell.angle_beta   90.00
_cell.angle_gamma   90.00
#
_symmetry.space_group_name_H-M   'P 1'
#
loop_
_entity.id
_entity.type
_entity.pdbx_description
1 polymer ?
#
loop_
_entity_poly.entity_id
_entity_poly.type
_entity_poly.pdbx_seq_one_letter_code
_entity_poly.pdbx_strand_id
1 'polypeptide(L)'
;MPRERLINIGFGNYVLAGRVVGIVSPASSPMKRLREDARAEGRLIDATQGRKTRSILVTDSNHVILSSIQPETISQRFAQEDGD
;
A
#
# COMPACT_ATOMS: atom_id res chain seq x y z
N MET A 1 10.18 -2.40 16.41
CA MET A 1 9.56 -2.70 15.11
C MET A 1 10.08 -4.03 14.58
N PRO A 2 9.39 -5.16 14.80
CA PRO A 2 9.74 -6.40 14.10
C PRO A 2 9.62 -6.15 12.59
N ARG A 3 10.75 -6.20 11.88
CA ARG A 3 10.84 -5.91 10.43
C ARG A 3 10.07 -6.92 9.57
N GLU A 4 9.65 -8.04 10.16
CA GLU A 4 9.12 -9.22 9.48
C GLU A 4 7.60 -9.37 9.59
N ARG A 5 6.90 -8.35 10.07
CA ARG A 5 5.44 -8.42 10.24
C ARG A 5 4.70 -8.26 8.92
N LEU A 6 3.73 -9.14 8.65
CA LEU A 6 2.85 -9.07 7.48
C LEU A 6 1.56 -8.32 7.79
N ILE A 7 1.22 -7.34 6.96
CA ILE A 7 -0.02 -6.55 7.07
C ILE A 7 -0.95 -6.90 5.93
N ASN A 8 -2.17 -7.28 6.28
CA ASN A 8 -3.23 -7.47 5.30
C ASN A 8 -3.59 -6.14 4.64
N ILE A 9 -3.59 -6.11 3.31
CA ILE A 9 -3.96 -4.95 2.49
C ILE A 9 -5.20 -5.22 1.62
N GLY A 10 -5.97 -6.26 1.96
CA GLY A 10 -7.23 -6.62 1.29
C GLY A 10 -7.14 -7.89 0.44
N PHE A 11 -8.25 -8.64 0.37
CA PHE A 11 -8.42 -9.87 -0.45
C PHE A 11 -7.30 -10.91 -0.31
N GLY A 12 -6.82 -11.12 0.91
CA GLY A 12 -5.73 -12.08 1.17
C GLY A 12 -4.36 -11.62 0.66
N ASN A 13 -4.20 -10.35 0.26
CA ASN A 13 -2.91 -9.77 -0.06
C ASN A 13 -2.26 -9.20 1.20
N TYR A 14 -0.95 -9.44 1.34
CA TYR A 14 -0.16 -9.01 2.49
C TYR A 14 1.11 -8.30 2.03
N VAL A 15 1.58 -7.37 2.84
CA VAL A 15 2.85 -6.66 2.63
C VAL A 15 3.69 -6.71 3.90
N LEU A 16 5.00 -6.66 3.74
CA LEU A 16 5.90 -6.55 4.88
C LEU A 16 5.83 -5.13 5.44
N ALA A 17 5.46 -4.99 6.71
CA ALA A 17 5.32 -3.69 7.37
C ALA A 17 6.62 -2.87 7.28
N GLY A 18 7.76 -3.53 7.51
CA GLY A 18 9.08 -2.89 7.48
C GLY A 18 9.54 -2.39 6.11
N ARG A 19 8.80 -2.69 5.02
CA ARG A 19 9.12 -2.25 3.65
C ARG A 19 8.23 -1.11 3.18
N VAL A 20 7.14 -0.81 3.88
CA VAL A 20 6.22 0.26 3.49
C VAL A 20 6.71 1.57 4.10
N VAL A 21 7.05 2.53 3.24
CA VAL A 21 7.54 3.86 3.63
C VAL A 21 6.45 4.93 3.57
N GLY A 22 5.29 4.61 2.98
CA GLY A 22 4.15 5.52 2.93
C GLY A 22 2.84 4.85 2.57
N ILE A 23 1.75 5.38 3.11
CA ILE A 23 0.36 5.03 2.77
C ILE A 23 -0.33 6.33 2.37
N VAL A 24 -0.83 6.42 1.14
CA VAL A 24 -1.38 7.66 0.58
C VAL A 24 -2.72 7.43 -0.11
N SER A 25 -3.56 8.47 -0.14
CA SER A 25 -4.84 8.46 -0.85
C SER A 25 -4.64 8.64 -2.36
N PRO A 26 -5.37 7.91 -3.23
CA PRO A 26 -5.20 7.98 -4.69
C PRO A 26 -5.89 9.19 -5.35
N ALA A 27 -6.50 10.10 -4.58
CA ALA A 27 -7.47 11.08 -5.10
C ALA A 27 -6.87 12.24 -5.91
N SER A 28 -5.58 12.54 -5.75
CA SER A 28 -4.96 13.73 -6.35
C SER A 28 -4.28 13.44 -7.70
N SER A 29 -4.12 14.47 -8.55
CA SER A 29 -3.42 14.34 -9.84
C SER A 29 -1.97 13.82 -9.71
N PRO A 30 -1.17 14.22 -8.70
CA PRO A 30 0.13 13.60 -8.44
C PRO A 30 0.07 12.10 -8.21
N MET A 31 -0.98 11.60 -7.54
CA MET A 31 -1.13 10.18 -7.24
C MET A 31 -1.56 9.37 -8.47
N LYS A 32 -2.32 10.00 -9.37
CA LYS A 32 -2.59 9.44 -10.69
C LYS A 32 -1.28 9.26 -11.49
N ARG A 33 -0.42 10.29 -11.51
CA ARG A 33 0.90 10.22 -12.17
C ARG A 33 1.79 9.14 -11.56
N LEU A 34 1.90 9.09 -10.22
CA LEU A 34 2.66 8.06 -9.52
C LEU A 34 2.28 6.63 -9.96
N ARG A 35 0.98 6.36 -10.12
CA ARG A 35 0.49 5.05 -10.59
C ARG A 35 0.82 4.79 -12.06
N GLU A 36 0.72 5.81 -12.90
CA GLU A 36 1.03 5.71 -14.33
C GLU A 36 2.54 5.46 -14.53
N ASP A 37 3.39 6.21 -13.83
CA ASP A 37 4.84 6.06 -13.85
C ASP A 37 5.25 4.66 -13.35
N ALA A 38 4.74 4.24 -12.20
CA ALA A 38 5.02 2.90 -11.67
C ALA A 38 4.54 1.78 -12.61
N ARG A 39 3.43 1.98 -13.34
CA ARG A 39 2.96 1.02 -14.34
C ARG A 39 3.90 0.97 -15.53
N ALA A 40 4.31 2.12 -16.06
CA ALA A 40 5.21 2.22 -17.19
C ALA A 40 6.57 1.59 -16.90
N GLU A 41 7.04 1.72 -15.66
CA GLU A 41 8.31 1.15 -15.19
C GLU A 41 8.21 -0.31 -14.71
N GLY A 42 7.02 -0.93 -14.75
CA GLY A 42 6.82 -2.31 -14.30
C GLY A 42 6.91 -2.53 -12.79
N ARG A 43 6.74 -1.48 -11.98
CA ARG A 43 6.86 -1.50 -10.50
C ARG A 43 5.49 -1.35 -9.79
N LEU A 44 4.40 -1.36 -10.56
CA LEU A 44 3.04 -1.30 -10.03
C LEU A 44 2.50 -2.71 -9.73
N ILE A 45 2.00 -2.90 -8.51
CA ILE A 45 1.32 -4.12 -8.07
C ILE A 45 -0.15 -3.77 -7.79
N ASP A 46 -1.08 -4.47 -8.44
CA ASP A 46 -2.51 -4.26 -8.24
C ASP A 46 -3.11 -5.32 -7.30
N ALA A 47 -3.36 -4.95 -6.05
CA ALA A 47 -4.01 -5.81 -5.05
C ALA A 47 -5.50 -5.46 -4.85
N THR A 48 -6.13 -4.77 -5.80
CA THR A 48 -7.52 -4.29 -5.67
C THR A 48 -8.57 -5.34 -6.03
N GLN A 49 -8.20 -6.43 -6.72
CA GLN A 49 -9.12 -7.43 -7.26
C GLN A 49 -10.23 -6.79 -8.13
N GLY A 50 -9.86 -5.83 -8.98
CA GLY A 50 -10.79 -5.12 -9.87
C GLY A 50 -11.68 -4.09 -9.18
N ARG A 51 -11.50 -3.85 -7.87
CA ARG A 51 -12.25 -2.83 -7.13
C ARG A 51 -11.59 -1.47 -7.24
N LYS A 52 -12.34 -0.43 -6.86
CA LYS A 52 -11.83 0.94 -6.77
C LYS A 52 -10.59 0.98 -5.86
N THR A 53 -9.48 1.51 -6.38
CA THR A 53 -8.31 1.87 -5.57
C THR A 53 -8.73 2.89 -4.53
N ARG A 54 -8.53 2.58 -3.25
CA ARG A 54 -8.79 3.47 -2.12
C ARG A 54 -7.51 3.92 -1.42
N SER A 55 -6.43 3.18 -1.56
CA SER A 55 -5.11 3.55 -1.05
C SER A 55 -4.00 3.10 -1.99
N ILE A 56 -2.86 3.75 -1.84
CA ILE A 56 -1.60 3.43 -2.50
C ILE A 56 -0.56 3.24 -1.39
N LEU A 57 0.14 2.12 -1.40
CA LEU A 57 1.29 1.88 -0.54
C LEU A 57 2.57 2.07 -1.35
N VAL A 58 3.51 2.82 -0.78
CA VAL A 58 4.84 3.04 -1.36
C VAL A 58 5.84 2.24 -0.54
N THR A 59 6.68 1.48 -1.22
CA THR A 59 7.72 0.67 -0.57
C THR A 59 9.11 1.28 -0.72
N ASP A 60 10.07 0.84 0.10
CA ASP A 60 11.49 1.22 0.03
C ASP A 60 12.16 0.78 -1.30
N SER A 61 11.68 -0.30 -1.91
CA SER A 61 12.03 -0.73 -3.27
C SER A 61 11.36 0.12 -4.37
N ASN A 62 10.66 1.19 -3.97
CA ASN A 62 9.91 2.11 -4.80
C ASN A 62 8.69 1.44 -5.51
N HIS A 63 8.41 0.15 -5.29
CA HIS A 63 7.16 -0.46 -5.78
C HIS A 63 5.94 0.27 -5.22
N VAL A 64 4.93 0.39 -6.07
CA VAL A 64 3.66 1.05 -5.77
C VAL A 64 2.57 -0.01 -5.75
N ILE A 65 1.94 -0.19 -4.59
CA ILE A 65 0.93 -1.23 -4.38
C ILE A 65 -0.43 -0.57 -4.25
N LEU A 66 -1.39 -0.95 -5.10
CA LEU A 66 -2.75 -0.45 -5.05
C LEU A 66 -3.60 -1.34 -4.16
N SER A 67 -4.39 -0.74 -3.27
CA SER A 67 -5.33 -1.47 -2.41
C SER A 67 -6.72 -0.85 -2.47
N SER A 68 -7.75 -1.68 -2.31
CA SER A 68 -9.14 -1.22 -2.16
C SER A 68 -9.51 -0.90 -0.70
N ILE A 69 -8.57 -1.04 0.24
CA ILE A 69 -8.77 -0.72 1.66
C ILE A 69 -8.43 0.76 1.88
N GLN A 70 -9.14 1.42 2.79
CA GLN A 70 -8.91 2.83 3.08
C GLN A 70 -7.54 3.03 3.76
N PRO A 71 -6.83 4.14 3.46
CA PRO A 71 -5.54 4.45 4.07
C PRO A 71 -5.57 4.34 5.60
N GLU A 72 -6.62 4.87 6.23
CA GLU A 72 -6.78 4.92 7.68
C GLU A 72 -6.85 3.52 8.29
N THR A 73 -7.58 2.60 7.64
CA THR A 73 -7.68 1.20 8.09
C THR A 73 -6.33 0.48 7.98
N ILE A 74 -5.56 0.75 6.92
CA ILE A 74 -4.23 0.18 6.77
C ILE A 74 -3.31 0.75 7.85
N SER A 75 -3.28 2.07 8.03
CA SER A 75 -2.47 2.74 9.07
C SER A 75 -2.77 2.20 10.48
N GLN A 76 -4.04 1.95 10.80
CA GLN A 76 -4.43 1.31 12.08
C GLN A 76 -3.83 -0.09 12.23
N ARG A 77 -3.83 -0.91 11.19
CA ARG A 77 -3.17 -2.24 11.22
C ARG A 77 -1.67 -2.13 11.42
N PHE A 78 -1.06 -1.09 10.86
CA PHE A 78 0.36 -0.78 11.11
C PHE A 78 0.61 -0.34 12.55
N ALA A 79 -0.30 0.41 13.17
CA ALA A 79 -0.16 0.88 14.55
C ALA A 79 -0.56 -0.13 15.64
N GLN A 80 -1.42 -1.12 15.32
CA GLN A 80 -2.03 -2.01 16.32
C GLN A 80 -1.09 -3.00 17.02
N GLU A 81 0.16 -3.18 16.57
CA GLU A 81 1.08 -4.18 17.16
C GLU A 81 2.35 -3.58 17.78
N ASP A 82 2.37 -2.27 18.04
CA ASP A 82 3.41 -1.66 18.89
C ASP A 82 3.11 -1.84 20.41
N GLY A 83 2.08 -2.65 20.74
CA GLY A 83 1.49 -2.76 22.07
C GLY A 83 1.69 -4.10 22.80
N ASP A 84 2.44 -5.05 22.25
CA ASP A 84 2.79 -6.33 22.91
C ASP A 84 4.33 -6.48 23.06
#